data_AF-A0A379Q7F1-F1
#
_entry.id   AF-A0A379Q7F1-F1
#
_cell.length_a   1.000
_cell.length_b   1.000
_cell.length_c   1.000
_cell.angle_alpha   90.00
_cell.angle_beta   90.00
_cell.angle_gamma   90.00
#
_symmetry.space_group_name_H-M   'P 1'
#
loop_
_entity.id
_entity.type
_entity.pdbx_description
1 polymer ?
#
loop_
_entity_poly.entity_id
_entity_poly.type
_entity_poly.pdbx_seq_one_letter_code
_entity_poly.pdbx_strand_id
1 'polypeptide(L)'
;MNKYSYCATMIAAILSTTTMANASSLAISVANDDAGIFQPSLNALYGRQAADRGDYTAGLFLGYSHDLTDTSQLSFHVAQDIYSPSGANKRKPEAVKGDRAFSAFLHTGLEWNSLATNWLRYRFGTDIGVIGPDAGGQEVQNRAHRIIGAEKYPAWQDQIENRYGYTAKGMVSLTPSIDILGINVGLYPEVSAVGGNLFQYLGYGATVALGNDKTFNSDNGFGLLSRRGLMHSQKEGLIYKVFAGVERREVDKNYTLQGKTLQTKMETVDINKTVDEYRVGATIGYSPVAFSLSLNKVTSEFRTGDDYSYINGDITFFF
;
A
#
# COMPACT_ATOMS: atom_id res chain seq x y z
N MET A 1 -10.65 42.98 -9.23
CA MET A 1 -11.79 42.15 -9.69
C MET A 1 -11.41 41.56 -11.04
N ASN A 2 -11.33 40.27 -11.34
CA ASN A 2 -11.47 39.00 -10.63
C ASN A 2 -10.54 38.03 -11.38
N LYS A 3 -9.51 37.46 -10.74
CA LYS A 3 -8.55 36.49 -11.35
C LYS A 3 -8.84 35.03 -11.00
N TYR A 4 -10.02 34.73 -10.45
CA TYR A 4 -10.37 33.40 -9.91
C TYR A 4 -11.36 32.58 -10.76
N SER A 5 -11.69 33.01 -11.98
CA SER A 5 -12.75 32.35 -12.76
C SER A 5 -12.29 31.34 -13.83
N TYR A 6 -10.98 31.07 -13.94
CA TYR A 6 -10.44 30.17 -14.98
C TYR A 6 -10.08 28.75 -14.50
N CYS A 7 -10.03 28.49 -13.20
CA CYS A 7 -9.78 27.12 -12.69
C CYS A 7 -11.04 26.25 -12.59
N ALA A 8 -12.23 26.85 -12.45
CA ALA A 8 -13.47 26.08 -12.33
C ALA A 8 -13.95 25.50 -13.67
N THR A 9 -13.57 26.11 -14.80
CA THR A 9 -14.05 25.73 -16.13
C THR A 9 -13.23 24.62 -16.80
N MET A 10 -12.01 24.32 -16.35
CA MET A 10 -11.27 23.15 -16.85
C MET A 10 -11.69 21.83 -16.20
N ILE A 11 -12.25 21.85 -14.99
CA ILE A 11 -12.75 20.64 -14.31
C ILE A 11 -14.10 20.21 -14.90
N ALA A 12 -14.90 21.15 -15.41
CA ALA A 12 -16.18 20.84 -16.06
C ALA A 12 -16.04 20.31 -17.51
N ALA A 13 -14.92 20.58 -18.18
CA ALA A 13 -14.71 20.20 -19.59
C ALA A 13 -14.27 18.73 -19.80
N ILE A 14 -13.92 18.01 -18.73
CA ILE A 14 -13.59 16.58 -18.78
C ILE A 14 -14.87 15.71 -18.79
N LEU A 15 -16.03 16.29 -18.48
CA LEU A 15 -17.31 15.58 -18.34
C LEU A 15 -18.17 15.54 -19.61
N SER A 16 -17.68 16.01 -20.77
CA SER A 16 -18.52 16.20 -21.96
C SER A 16 -17.91 15.73 -23.28
N THR A 17 -17.44 14.48 -23.33
CA THR A 17 -17.30 13.76 -24.60
C THR A 17 -17.85 12.34 -24.44
N THR A 18 -18.99 12.11 -25.05
CA THR A 18 -19.71 10.84 -25.13
C THR A 18 -19.00 9.86 -26.07
N THR A 19 -18.73 8.63 -25.61
CA THR A 19 -19.18 7.32 -26.17
C THR A 19 -18.22 6.23 -25.67
N MET A 20 -18.78 5.27 -24.92
CA MET A 20 -18.12 4.30 -24.01
C MET A 20 -17.77 4.91 -22.63
N ALA A 21 -18.63 4.67 -21.64
CA ALA A 21 -18.33 4.99 -20.25
C ALA A 21 -17.31 3.95 -19.76
N ASN A 22 -16.03 4.27 -19.88
CA ASN A 22 -14.98 3.41 -19.33
C ASN A 22 -15.00 3.56 -17.81
N ALA A 23 -15.19 2.45 -17.10
CA ALA A 23 -15.17 2.46 -15.64
C ALA A 23 -13.84 3.04 -15.13
N SER A 24 -13.88 3.75 -14.01
CA SER A 24 -12.70 4.36 -13.39
C SER A 24 -12.83 4.25 -11.88
N SER A 25 -11.72 4.34 -11.16
CA SER A 25 -11.73 4.40 -9.69
C SER A 25 -10.85 5.51 -9.14
N LEU A 26 -11.35 6.23 -8.13
CA LEU A 26 -10.61 7.18 -7.32
C LEU A 26 -10.60 6.69 -5.88
N ALA A 27 -9.41 6.40 -5.34
CA ALA A 27 -9.24 5.79 -4.03
C ALA A 27 -8.45 6.67 -3.08
N ILE A 28 -8.91 6.73 -1.83
CA ILE A 28 -8.14 7.21 -0.68
C ILE A 28 -7.93 6.03 0.26
N SER A 29 -6.69 5.77 0.63
CA SER A 29 -6.32 4.67 1.54
C SER A 29 -5.47 5.18 2.69
N VAL A 30 -5.81 4.75 3.90
CA VAL A 30 -5.09 5.07 5.13
C VAL A 30 -4.63 3.77 5.79
N ALA A 31 -3.34 3.67 6.07
CA ALA A 31 -2.74 2.57 6.80
C ALA A 31 -2.29 3.02 8.20
N ASN A 32 -2.40 2.13 9.19
CA ASN A 32 -2.06 2.44 10.58
C ASN A 32 -1.71 1.15 11.36
N ASP A 33 -0.72 1.23 12.26
CA ASP A 33 -0.41 0.17 13.25
C ASP A 33 -1.50 0.09 14.33
N ASP A 34 -2.09 1.24 14.71
CA ASP A 34 -3.29 1.29 15.55
C ASP A 34 -4.54 1.02 14.70
N ALA A 35 -5.09 -0.19 14.84
CA ALA A 35 -6.27 -0.63 14.11
C ALA A 35 -7.60 -0.17 14.73
N GLY A 36 -7.57 0.58 15.84
CA GLY A 36 -8.76 1.11 16.51
C GLY A 36 -9.78 0.02 16.83
N ILE A 37 -11.01 0.17 16.34
CA ILE A 37 -12.09 -0.81 16.55
C ILE A 37 -11.80 -2.20 15.92
N PHE A 38 -10.86 -2.28 14.98
CA PHE A 38 -10.47 -3.53 14.31
C PHE A 38 -9.31 -4.24 15.02
N GLN A 39 -8.73 -3.64 16.07
CA GLN A 39 -7.63 -4.22 16.84
C GLN A 39 -7.93 -5.62 17.40
N PRO A 40 -9.14 -5.92 17.93
CA PRO A 40 -9.45 -7.28 18.40
C PRO A 40 -9.36 -8.32 17.28
N SER A 41 -9.83 -7.99 16.07
CA SER A 41 -9.76 -8.89 14.91
C SER A 41 -8.33 -9.06 14.42
N LEU A 42 -7.54 -7.99 14.37
CA LEU A 42 -6.12 -8.05 14.00
C LEU A 42 -5.33 -8.92 14.98
N ASN A 43 -5.55 -8.72 16.28
CA ASN A 43 -4.92 -9.50 17.35
C ASN A 43 -5.34 -10.97 17.32
N ALA A 44 -6.61 -11.26 17.02
CA ALA A 44 -7.11 -12.62 16.92
C ALA A 44 -6.49 -13.37 15.73
N LEU A 45 -6.25 -12.66 14.62
CA LEU A 45 -5.70 -13.24 13.40
C LEU A 45 -4.18 -13.44 13.46
N TYR A 46 -3.44 -12.48 14.01
CA TYR A 46 -1.97 -12.44 13.94
C TYR A 46 -1.25 -12.47 15.29
N GLY A 47 -1.98 -12.43 16.40
CA GLY A 47 -1.43 -12.38 17.75
C GLY A 47 -1.07 -10.97 18.21
N ARG A 48 -1.07 -10.75 19.53
CA ARG A 48 -0.81 -9.43 20.14
C ARG A 48 0.62 -8.94 19.96
N GLN A 49 1.59 -9.85 19.94
CA GLN A 49 3.02 -9.48 19.82
C GLN A 49 3.30 -8.70 18.53
N ALA A 50 2.64 -9.07 17.42
CA ALA A 50 2.78 -8.36 16.16
C ALA A 50 2.06 -6.99 16.16
N ALA A 51 0.98 -6.87 16.93
CA ALA A 51 0.22 -5.63 17.06
C ALA A 51 0.91 -4.57 17.94
N ASP A 52 1.76 -5.00 18.87
CA ASP A 52 2.50 -4.09 19.75
C ASP A 52 3.69 -3.41 19.03
N ARG A 53 4.02 -3.86 17.82
CA ARG A 53 5.08 -3.30 16.97
C ARG A 53 4.52 -2.27 15.99
N GLY A 54 5.22 -1.14 15.88
CA GLY A 54 4.82 0.00 15.06
C GLY A 54 5.73 0.25 13.87
N ASP A 55 6.33 -0.81 13.32
CA ASP A 55 7.35 -0.74 12.28
C ASP A 55 6.86 0.02 11.02
N TYR A 56 5.59 -0.13 10.66
CA TYR A 56 4.88 0.70 9.68
C TYR A 56 3.75 1.45 10.39
N THR A 57 3.97 2.71 10.74
CA THR A 57 3.11 3.43 11.69
C THR A 57 2.02 4.26 11.02
N ALA A 58 2.23 4.70 9.78
CA ALA A 58 1.21 5.45 9.05
C ALA A 58 1.44 5.36 7.55
N GLY A 59 0.36 5.27 6.79
CA GLY A 59 0.37 5.41 5.35
C GLY A 59 -0.79 6.25 4.87
N LEU A 60 -0.56 7.11 3.89
CA LEU A 60 -1.60 7.84 3.17
C LEU A 60 -1.38 7.67 1.67
N PHE A 61 -2.42 7.25 0.96
CA PHE A 61 -2.41 7.05 -0.48
C PHE A 61 -3.62 7.70 -1.12
N LEU A 62 -3.39 8.39 -2.23
CA LEU A 62 -4.41 8.88 -3.14
C LEU A 62 -4.08 8.35 -4.54
N GLY A 63 -5.03 7.65 -5.16
CA GLY A 63 -4.84 7.04 -6.47
C GLY A 63 -6.06 7.21 -7.37
N TYR A 64 -5.81 7.29 -8.67
CA TYR A 64 -6.82 7.29 -9.72
C TYR A 64 -6.47 6.20 -10.74
N SER A 65 -7.42 5.34 -11.09
CA SER A 65 -7.32 4.37 -12.19
C SER A 65 -8.37 4.70 -13.25
N HIS A 66 -7.94 4.69 -14.50
CA HIS A 66 -8.81 4.86 -15.65
C HIS A 66 -8.73 3.63 -16.55
N ASP A 67 -9.88 3.09 -16.94
CA ASP A 67 -9.93 1.96 -17.85
C ASP A 67 -9.74 2.47 -19.28
N LEU A 68 -8.66 2.05 -19.93
CA LEU A 68 -8.48 2.30 -21.37
C LEU A 68 -9.34 1.34 -22.20
N THR A 69 -9.58 0.16 -21.63
CA THR A 69 -10.41 -0.93 -22.14
C THR A 69 -10.95 -1.70 -20.94
N ASP A 70 -12.02 -2.49 -21.10
CA ASP A 70 -12.58 -3.33 -20.05
C ASP A 70 -11.57 -4.27 -19.36
N THR A 71 -10.45 -4.57 -20.03
CA THR A 71 -9.40 -5.46 -19.54
C THR A 71 -8.13 -4.73 -19.11
N SER A 72 -8.03 -3.41 -19.24
CA SER A 72 -6.77 -2.68 -19.02
C SER A 72 -6.96 -1.30 -18.42
N GLN A 73 -6.24 -1.03 -17.33
CA GLN A 73 -6.23 0.24 -16.63
C GLN A 73 -4.85 0.90 -16.70
N LEU A 74 -4.85 2.23 -16.74
CA LEU A 74 -3.71 3.05 -16.36
C LEU A 74 -4.05 3.77 -15.08
N SER A 75 -3.18 3.66 -14.09
CA SER A 75 -3.36 4.31 -12.79
C SER A 75 -2.23 5.27 -12.46
N PHE A 76 -2.57 6.34 -11.75
CA PHE A 76 -1.67 7.32 -11.16
C PHE A 76 -1.89 7.37 -9.65
N HIS A 77 -0.82 7.58 -8.88
CA HIS A 77 -0.92 7.78 -7.43
C HIS A 77 0.11 8.75 -6.86
N VAL A 78 -0.20 9.24 -5.67
CA VAL A 78 0.73 9.89 -4.73
C VAL A 78 0.53 9.25 -3.36
N ALA A 79 1.62 8.91 -2.68
CA ALA A 79 1.56 8.31 -1.35
C ALA A 79 2.76 8.68 -0.47
N GLN A 80 2.52 8.66 0.84
CA GLN A 80 3.52 8.79 1.87
C GLN A 80 3.37 7.65 2.87
N ASP A 81 4.46 6.92 3.10
CA ASP A 81 4.54 5.82 4.07
C ASP A 81 5.58 6.16 5.15
N ILE A 82 5.21 6.01 6.42
CA ILE A 82 6.00 6.38 7.59
C ILE A 82 6.36 5.11 8.36
N TYR A 83 7.66 4.91 8.58
CA TYR A 83 8.23 3.80 9.33
C TYR A 83 8.82 4.31 10.65
N SER A 84 8.74 3.49 11.69
CA SER A 84 9.05 3.92 13.06
C SER A 84 9.77 2.81 13.84
N PRO A 85 10.67 3.16 14.78
CA PRO A 85 11.11 2.23 15.81
C PRO A 85 9.92 1.67 16.60
N SER A 86 10.13 0.57 17.33
CA SER A 86 9.08 -0.09 18.10
C SER A 86 9.21 0.11 19.62
N GLY A 87 8.08 0.02 20.32
CA GLY A 87 8.01 0.12 21.78
C GLY A 87 8.70 1.36 22.37
N ALA A 88 9.53 1.14 23.40
CA ALA A 88 10.22 2.21 24.11
C ALA A 88 11.22 3.00 23.24
N ASN A 89 11.68 2.43 22.11
CA ASN A 89 12.63 3.11 21.23
C ASN A 89 12.03 4.34 20.55
N LYS A 90 10.70 4.40 20.36
CA LYS A 90 9.99 5.59 19.81
C LYS A 90 10.30 6.87 20.60
N ARG A 91 10.57 6.75 21.91
CA ARG A 91 10.76 7.89 22.84
C ARG A 91 12.23 8.24 23.11
N LYS A 92 13.19 7.48 22.55
CA LYS A 92 14.61 7.79 22.69
C LYS A 92 14.99 9.00 21.82
N PRO A 93 16.07 9.73 22.16
CA PRO A 93 16.45 10.95 21.44
C PRO A 93 17.05 10.69 20.05
N GLU A 94 17.59 9.50 19.80
CA GLU A 94 18.32 9.14 18.59
C GLU A 94 17.96 7.72 18.15
N ALA A 95 18.38 7.32 16.96
CA ALA A 95 18.16 5.98 16.46
C ALA A 95 18.93 4.93 17.28
N VAL A 96 18.35 3.75 17.43
CA VAL A 96 18.88 2.70 18.31
C VAL A 96 19.42 1.55 17.46
N LYS A 97 20.66 1.12 17.71
CA LYS A 97 21.20 -0.10 17.09
C LYS A 97 20.33 -1.30 17.47
N GLY A 98 19.91 -2.08 16.46
CA GLY A 98 19.03 -3.23 16.63
C GLY A 98 17.54 -2.94 16.43
N ASP A 99 17.15 -1.69 16.14
CA ASP A 99 15.78 -1.36 15.71
C ASP A 99 15.84 -0.41 14.51
N ARG A 100 14.77 -0.33 13.73
CA ARG A 100 14.75 0.57 12.57
C ARG A 100 14.75 2.03 13.04
N ALA A 101 15.44 2.89 12.30
CA ALA A 101 15.32 4.33 12.50
C ALA A 101 13.95 4.82 11.98
N PHE A 102 13.53 5.99 12.44
CA PHE A 102 12.44 6.70 11.76
C PHE A 102 12.83 6.93 10.29
N SER A 103 11.86 6.76 9.40
CA SER A 103 12.00 7.14 8.00
C SER A 103 10.63 7.34 7.38
N ALA A 104 10.57 8.05 6.26
CA ALA A 104 9.39 8.11 5.43
C ALA A 104 9.76 7.92 3.97
N PHE A 105 8.84 7.35 3.20
CA PHE A 105 8.91 7.21 1.75
C PHE A 105 7.78 8.02 1.12
N LEU A 106 8.14 9.08 0.39
CA LEU A 106 7.20 9.87 -0.41
C LEU A 106 7.38 9.50 -1.88
N HIS A 107 6.30 9.11 -2.53
CA HIS A 107 6.38 8.59 -3.89
C HIS A 107 5.13 8.90 -4.73
N THR A 108 5.35 8.96 -6.03
CA THR A 108 4.33 9.09 -7.05
C THR A 108 4.70 8.21 -8.23
N GLY A 109 3.71 7.67 -8.92
CA GLY A 109 3.97 6.74 -10.00
C GLY A 109 2.81 6.55 -10.96
N LEU A 110 3.11 5.79 -12.01
CA LEU A 110 2.15 5.27 -12.97
C LEU A 110 2.23 3.75 -12.99
N GLU A 111 1.09 3.09 -13.17
CA GLU A 111 1.00 1.64 -13.28
C GLU A 111 -0.01 1.24 -14.36
N TRP A 112 0.40 0.31 -15.21
CA TRP A 112 -0.45 -0.41 -16.16
C TRP A 112 -0.92 -1.72 -15.52
N ASN A 113 -2.23 -1.98 -15.50
CA ASN A 113 -2.83 -3.20 -14.98
C ASN A 113 -3.76 -3.82 -16.02
N SER A 114 -3.46 -5.03 -16.48
CA SER A 114 -4.21 -5.64 -17.58
C SER A 114 -4.44 -7.14 -17.43
N LEU A 115 -5.59 -7.60 -17.92
CA LEU A 115 -5.90 -9.00 -18.19
C LEU A 115 -5.43 -9.32 -19.61
N ALA A 116 -4.33 -10.05 -19.76
CA ALA A 116 -3.86 -10.51 -21.07
C ALA A 116 -4.79 -11.56 -21.67
N THR A 117 -5.35 -12.41 -20.80
CA THR A 117 -6.33 -13.45 -21.11
C THR A 117 -7.30 -13.59 -19.94
N ASN A 118 -8.29 -14.47 -20.04
CA ASN A 118 -9.17 -14.79 -18.92
C ASN A 118 -8.49 -15.59 -17.78
N TRP A 119 -7.24 -16.00 -17.96
CA TRP A 119 -6.44 -16.79 -17.01
C TRP A 119 -5.13 -16.11 -16.60
N LEU A 120 -4.83 -14.91 -17.10
CA LEU A 120 -3.56 -14.21 -16.84
C LEU A 120 -3.78 -12.70 -16.66
N ARG A 121 -3.41 -12.21 -15.47
CA ARG A 121 -3.29 -10.77 -15.15
C ARG A 121 -1.82 -10.38 -15.06
N TYR A 122 -1.46 -9.19 -15.51
CA TYR A 122 -0.13 -8.64 -15.29
C TYR A 122 -0.18 -7.15 -14.98
N ARG A 123 0.84 -6.68 -14.26
CA ARG A 123 1.02 -5.26 -13.94
C ARG A 123 2.47 -4.83 -14.13
N PHE A 124 2.65 -3.59 -14.59
CA PHE A 124 3.93 -2.93 -14.68
C PHE A 124 3.79 -1.49 -14.23
N GLY A 125 4.65 -1.05 -13.31
CA GLY A 125 4.59 0.31 -12.78
C GLY A 125 5.95 0.89 -12.50
N THR A 126 6.01 2.21 -12.44
CA THR A 126 7.22 2.94 -12.03
C THR A 126 6.83 4.03 -11.06
N ASP A 127 7.54 4.09 -9.93
CA ASP A 127 7.45 5.20 -9.00
C ASP A 127 8.76 5.98 -8.99
N ILE A 128 8.66 7.29 -8.86
CA ILE A 128 9.75 8.16 -8.43
C ILE A 128 9.45 8.66 -7.02
N GLY A 129 10.48 8.83 -6.21
CA GLY A 129 10.28 9.23 -4.83
C GLY A 129 11.56 9.47 -4.07
N VAL A 130 11.40 9.71 -2.77
CA VAL A 130 12.49 9.96 -1.83
C VAL A 130 12.22 9.24 -0.52
N ILE A 131 13.28 8.65 0.03
CA ILE A 131 13.32 8.20 1.43
C ILE A 131 14.24 9.13 2.20
N GLY A 132 13.79 9.67 3.33
CA GLY A 132 14.56 10.56 4.20
C GLY A 132 13.81 11.83 4.60
N PRO A 133 14.49 12.88 5.12
CA PRO A 133 13.85 14.13 5.53
C PRO A 133 12.93 14.76 4.49
N ASP A 134 13.33 14.72 3.22
CA ASP A 134 12.56 15.36 2.14
C ASP A 134 11.24 14.64 1.86
N ALA A 135 11.07 13.42 2.39
CA ALA A 135 9.80 12.70 2.37
C ALA A 135 8.78 13.26 3.36
N GLY A 136 9.16 14.14 4.30
CA GLY A 136 8.23 14.89 5.15
C GLY A 136 7.60 14.10 6.31
N GLY A 137 8.20 12.96 6.72
CA GLY A 137 7.63 12.08 7.74
C GLY A 137 7.54 12.75 9.12
N GLN A 138 8.59 13.47 9.52
CA GLN A 138 8.65 14.19 10.79
C GLN A 138 7.54 15.25 10.86
N GLU A 139 7.34 16.01 9.80
CA GLU A 139 6.37 17.10 9.70
C GLU A 139 4.94 16.57 9.83
N VAL A 140 4.62 15.51 9.07
CA VAL A 140 3.28 14.91 9.06
C VAL A 140 2.96 14.29 10.41
N GLN A 141 3.84 13.46 10.96
CA GLN A 141 3.59 12.82 12.25
C GLN A 141 3.55 13.84 13.40
N ASN A 142 4.47 14.81 13.43
CA ASN A 142 4.45 15.87 14.44
C ASN A 142 3.20 16.77 14.35
N ARG A 143 2.66 16.95 13.14
CA ARG A 143 1.39 17.68 12.96
C ARG A 143 0.23 16.84 13.51
N ALA A 144 0.17 15.55 13.18
CA ALA A 144 -0.86 14.65 13.71
C ALA A 144 -0.83 14.61 15.25
N HIS A 145 0.35 14.38 15.84
CA HIS A 145 0.53 14.36 17.30
C HIS A 145 0.09 15.66 17.97
N ARG A 146 0.44 16.81 17.39
CA ARG A 146 0.02 18.12 17.91
C ARG A 146 -1.49 18.32 17.87
N ILE A 147 -2.17 17.83 16.83
CA ILE A 147 -3.63 17.94 16.70
C ILE A 147 -4.33 17.13 17.79
N ILE A 148 -3.82 15.94 18.12
CA ILE A 148 -4.42 15.04 19.12
C ILE A 148 -3.84 15.20 20.54
N GLY A 149 -2.94 16.17 20.75
CA GLY A 149 -2.29 16.41 22.04
C GLY A 149 -1.24 15.36 22.46
N ALA A 150 -0.73 14.55 21.53
CA ALA A 150 0.36 13.61 21.77
C ALA A 150 1.73 14.30 21.68
N GLU A 151 2.71 13.74 22.40
CA GLU A 151 4.10 14.21 22.36
C GLU A 151 4.79 13.80 21.06
N LYS A 152 5.69 14.65 20.57
CA LYS A 152 6.53 14.36 19.40
C LYS A 152 7.59 13.31 19.73
N TYR A 153 8.02 12.54 18.74
CA TYR A 153 9.16 11.65 18.89
C TYR A 153 10.47 12.37 18.54
N PRO A 154 11.43 12.50 19.49
CA PRO A 154 12.64 13.28 19.25
C PRO A 154 13.59 12.60 18.25
N ALA A 155 13.62 11.26 18.18
CA ALA A 155 14.48 10.50 17.26
C ALA A 155 14.26 10.77 15.76
N TRP A 156 13.23 11.52 15.35
CA TRP A 156 13.14 12.03 13.98
C TRP A 156 14.35 12.88 13.55
N GLN A 157 15.07 13.50 14.51
CA GLN A 157 16.31 14.22 14.23
C GLN A 157 17.45 13.32 13.73
N ASP A 158 17.35 12.01 14.01
CA ASP A 158 18.30 10.97 13.61
C ASP A 158 17.65 9.94 12.66
N GLN A 159 16.65 10.39 11.89
CA GLN A 159 16.01 9.57 10.85
C GLN A 159 17.01 9.16 9.74
N ILE A 160 16.59 8.23 8.87
CA ILE A 160 17.36 7.85 7.67
C ILE A 160 17.61 9.05 6.77
N GLU A 161 18.83 9.19 6.23
CA GLU A 161 19.21 10.27 5.33
C GLU A 161 18.53 10.21 3.95
N ASN A 162 18.53 11.33 3.23
CA ASN A 162 17.90 11.44 1.92
C ASN A 162 18.54 10.51 0.87
N ARG A 163 17.69 9.73 0.21
CA ARG A 163 17.97 9.10 -1.08
C ARG A 163 16.77 9.28 -2.00
N TYR A 164 17.00 10.04 -3.06
CA TYR A 164 16.10 10.11 -4.20
C TYR A 164 16.27 8.88 -5.08
N GLY A 165 15.19 8.44 -5.69
CA GLY A 165 15.24 7.23 -6.48
C GLY A 165 13.95 6.89 -7.17
N TYR A 166 13.93 5.66 -7.65
CA TYR A 166 12.80 5.08 -8.35
C TYR A 166 12.60 3.62 -7.93
N THR A 167 11.41 3.12 -8.21
CA THR A 167 11.12 1.68 -8.23
C THR A 167 10.49 1.33 -9.57
N ALA A 168 10.98 0.26 -10.20
CA ALA A 168 10.31 -0.42 -11.31
C ALA A 168 9.64 -1.66 -10.74
N LYS A 169 8.34 -1.82 -10.98
CA LYS A 169 7.50 -2.83 -10.36
C LYS A 169 6.87 -3.71 -11.43
N GLY A 170 6.81 -5.01 -11.19
CA GLY A 170 6.18 -5.97 -12.09
C GLY A 170 5.44 -7.05 -11.33
N MET A 171 4.31 -7.49 -11.85
CA MET A 171 3.55 -8.63 -11.32
C MET A 171 2.95 -9.43 -12.47
N VAL A 172 2.93 -10.75 -12.31
CA VAL A 172 2.14 -11.66 -13.14
C VAL A 172 1.38 -12.62 -12.24
N SER A 173 0.10 -12.82 -12.52
CA SER A 173 -0.79 -13.66 -11.72
C SER A 173 -1.62 -14.54 -12.64
N LEU A 174 -1.69 -15.85 -12.33
CA LEU A 174 -2.67 -16.73 -12.96
C LEU A 174 -4.04 -16.49 -12.31
N THR A 175 -5.11 -16.57 -13.09
CA THR A 175 -6.46 -16.23 -12.61
C THR A 175 -7.50 -17.35 -12.76
N PRO A 176 -7.20 -18.61 -12.37
CA PRO A 176 -8.22 -19.66 -12.36
C PRO A 176 -9.32 -19.32 -11.35
N SER A 177 -10.57 -19.32 -11.82
CA SER A 177 -11.75 -19.13 -10.98
C SER A 177 -12.95 -19.89 -11.52
N ILE A 178 -13.90 -20.17 -10.61
CA ILE A 178 -15.17 -20.82 -10.89
C ILE A 178 -16.32 -19.90 -10.47
N ASP A 179 -17.45 -20.00 -11.16
CA ASP A 179 -18.67 -19.25 -10.85
C ASP A 179 -19.73 -20.20 -10.30
N ILE A 180 -20.19 -19.94 -9.07
CA ILE A 180 -21.20 -20.73 -8.37
C ILE A 180 -22.35 -19.80 -7.98
N LEU A 181 -23.49 -19.93 -8.65
CA LEU A 181 -24.72 -19.16 -8.35
C LEU A 181 -24.49 -17.63 -8.28
N GLY A 182 -23.65 -17.09 -9.17
CA GLY A 182 -23.32 -15.65 -9.21
C GLY A 182 -22.21 -15.21 -8.24
N ILE A 183 -21.60 -16.15 -7.51
CA ILE A 183 -20.40 -15.93 -6.70
C ILE A 183 -19.21 -16.48 -7.46
N ASN A 184 -18.27 -15.61 -7.83
CA ASN A 184 -16.98 -16.01 -8.36
C ASN A 184 -16.05 -16.39 -7.20
N VAL A 185 -15.36 -17.52 -7.31
CA VAL A 185 -14.35 -17.99 -6.34
C VAL A 185 -13.08 -18.34 -7.11
N GLY A 186 -11.93 -17.78 -6.73
CA GLY A 186 -10.67 -17.97 -7.44
C GLY A 186 -9.45 -18.12 -6.53
N LEU A 187 -8.42 -18.71 -7.12
CA LEU A 187 -7.08 -18.86 -6.56
C LEU A 187 -6.10 -18.17 -7.51
N TYR A 188 -5.33 -17.23 -6.99
CA TYR A 188 -4.51 -16.31 -7.76
C TYR A 188 -3.03 -16.45 -7.36
N PRO A 189 -2.32 -17.49 -7.84
CA PRO A 189 -0.88 -17.59 -7.63
C PRO A 189 -0.18 -16.53 -8.48
N GLU A 190 0.82 -15.87 -7.91
CA GLU A 190 1.51 -14.75 -8.55
C GLU A 190 3.01 -14.73 -8.27
N VAL A 191 3.72 -14.03 -9.17
CA VAL A 191 5.12 -13.66 -9.02
C VAL A 191 5.21 -12.14 -9.17
N SER A 192 5.94 -11.51 -8.28
CA SER A 192 6.15 -10.07 -8.23
C SER A 192 7.64 -9.74 -8.23
N ALA A 193 8.01 -8.59 -8.74
CA ALA A 193 9.38 -8.10 -8.69
C ALA A 193 9.39 -6.58 -8.52
N VAL A 194 10.32 -6.11 -7.69
CA VAL A 194 10.63 -4.69 -7.59
C VAL A 194 12.13 -4.52 -7.78
N GLY A 195 12.51 -3.59 -8.65
CA GLY A 195 13.88 -3.14 -8.85
C GLY A 195 14.00 -1.63 -8.66
N GLY A 196 15.22 -1.14 -8.53
CA GLY A 196 15.50 0.28 -8.32
C GLY A 196 16.53 0.50 -7.21
N ASN A 197 16.80 1.75 -6.86
CA ASN A 197 17.79 2.10 -5.85
C ASN A 197 17.22 2.28 -4.43
N LEU A 198 15.89 2.22 -4.28
CA LEU A 198 15.19 2.31 -2.99
C LEU A 198 14.81 0.94 -2.42
N PHE A 199 14.20 0.08 -3.25
CA PHE A 199 13.77 -1.27 -2.89
C PHE A 199 14.12 -2.26 -4.00
N GLN A 200 14.50 -3.48 -3.63
CA GLN A 200 14.75 -4.60 -4.54
C GLN A 200 14.29 -5.90 -3.91
N TYR A 201 13.36 -6.60 -4.57
CA TYR A 201 12.94 -7.94 -4.17
C TYR A 201 12.32 -8.73 -5.32
N LEU A 202 12.28 -10.05 -5.16
CA LEU A 202 11.48 -10.98 -5.96
C LEU A 202 10.49 -11.68 -5.03
N GLY A 203 9.20 -11.56 -5.31
CA GLY A 203 8.11 -12.15 -4.53
C GLY A 203 7.39 -13.26 -5.28
N TYR A 204 6.88 -14.22 -4.53
CA TYR A 204 5.97 -15.25 -5.02
C TYR A 204 4.93 -15.55 -3.95
N GLY A 205 3.68 -15.64 -4.37
CA GLY A 205 2.56 -15.70 -3.44
C GLY A 205 1.30 -16.27 -4.06
N ALA A 206 0.24 -16.31 -3.26
CA ALA A 206 -1.08 -16.64 -3.74
C ALA A 206 -2.16 -15.94 -2.92
N THR A 207 -3.24 -15.56 -3.59
CA THR A 207 -4.46 -15.06 -2.95
C THR A 207 -5.63 -15.97 -3.30
N VAL A 208 -6.45 -16.33 -2.31
CA VAL A 208 -7.80 -16.83 -2.56
C VAL A 208 -8.79 -15.68 -2.40
N ALA A 209 -9.75 -15.56 -3.31
CA ALA A 209 -10.81 -14.58 -3.18
C ALA A 209 -12.16 -15.12 -3.63
N LEU A 210 -13.21 -14.60 -3.02
CA LEU A 210 -14.59 -14.81 -3.44
C LEU A 210 -15.30 -13.46 -3.51
N GLY A 211 -16.25 -13.34 -4.44
CA GLY A 211 -16.92 -12.07 -4.70
C GLY A 211 -17.88 -12.17 -5.87
N ASN A 212 -18.56 -11.08 -6.20
CA ASN A 212 -19.53 -11.06 -7.30
C ASN A 212 -18.99 -10.49 -8.62
N ASP A 213 -17.67 -10.27 -8.72
CA ASP A 213 -17.02 -9.82 -9.94
C ASP A 213 -15.68 -10.53 -10.16
N LYS A 214 -15.54 -11.20 -11.32
CA LYS A 214 -14.35 -11.99 -11.67
C LYS A 214 -13.10 -11.11 -11.83
N THR A 215 -13.26 -9.96 -12.47
CA THR A 215 -12.16 -9.03 -12.74
C THR A 215 -11.58 -8.50 -11.42
N PHE A 216 -12.44 -8.05 -10.51
CA PHE A 216 -12.07 -7.55 -9.20
C PHE A 216 -11.53 -8.64 -8.28
N ASN A 217 -12.05 -9.86 -8.33
CA ASN A 217 -11.51 -10.97 -7.53
C ASN A 217 -10.03 -11.27 -7.86
N SER A 218 -9.65 -11.19 -9.14
CA SER A 218 -8.26 -11.40 -9.59
C SER A 218 -7.31 -10.22 -9.32
N ASP A 219 -7.86 -9.09 -8.87
CA ASP A 219 -7.16 -7.82 -8.75
C ASP A 219 -6.50 -7.68 -7.37
N ASN A 220 -5.37 -8.39 -7.19
CA ASN A 220 -4.68 -8.58 -5.91
C ASN A 220 -3.26 -8.00 -5.92
N GLY A 221 -2.60 -8.00 -4.77
CA GLY A 221 -1.18 -7.71 -4.64
C GLY A 221 -0.70 -7.42 -3.21
N PHE A 222 0.61 -7.56 -3.01
CA PHE A 222 1.32 -7.42 -1.73
C PHE A 222 2.41 -6.34 -1.82
N GLY A 223 2.88 -5.89 -0.65
CA GLY A 223 3.98 -4.93 -0.53
C GLY A 223 3.77 -3.68 -1.39
N LEU A 224 4.80 -3.32 -2.17
CA LEU A 224 4.80 -2.16 -3.08
C LEU A 224 3.87 -2.33 -4.30
N LEU A 225 3.32 -3.52 -4.51
CA LEU A 225 2.30 -3.80 -5.53
C LEU A 225 0.89 -3.89 -4.94
N SER A 226 0.69 -3.67 -3.64
CA SER A 226 -0.66 -3.58 -3.06
C SER A 226 -1.51 -2.49 -3.74
N ARG A 227 -2.81 -2.75 -3.94
CA ARG A 227 -3.70 -1.84 -4.70
C ARG A 227 -4.15 -0.58 -3.95
N ARG A 228 -4.08 -0.60 -2.61
CA ARG A 228 -4.42 0.54 -1.73
C ARG A 228 -5.74 1.23 -2.11
N GLY A 229 -6.79 0.44 -2.30
CA GLY A 229 -8.13 0.88 -2.66
C GLY A 229 -8.42 1.01 -4.17
N LEU A 230 -7.42 1.07 -5.06
CA LEU A 230 -7.71 1.06 -6.49
C LEU A 230 -8.44 -0.24 -6.91
N MET A 231 -9.44 -0.11 -7.78
CA MET A 231 -10.30 -1.23 -8.20
C MET A 231 -10.35 -1.33 -9.73
N HIS A 232 -10.23 -2.55 -10.24
CA HIS A 232 -10.53 -2.92 -11.62
C HIS A 232 -11.83 -3.72 -11.66
N SER A 233 -12.89 -3.11 -12.18
CA SER A 233 -14.21 -3.73 -12.25
C SER A 233 -15.09 -2.99 -13.25
N GLN A 234 -15.83 -3.72 -14.07
CA GLN A 234 -16.95 -3.18 -14.88
C GLN A 234 -18.30 -3.39 -14.18
N LYS A 235 -18.31 -3.87 -12.93
CA LYS A 235 -19.52 -4.22 -12.20
C LYS A 235 -20.22 -2.95 -11.70
N GLU A 236 -21.44 -2.73 -12.17
CA GLU A 236 -22.35 -1.72 -11.60
C GLU A 236 -23.17 -2.29 -10.42
N GLY A 237 -23.63 -1.38 -9.55
CA GLY A 237 -24.47 -1.68 -8.40
C GLY A 237 -23.67 -2.28 -7.25
N LEU A 238 -24.19 -3.33 -6.63
CA LEU A 238 -23.53 -4.03 -5.53
C LEU A 238 -22.21 -4.65 -5.99
N ILE A 239 -21.14 -4.41 -5.25
CA ILE A 239 -19.83 -5.05 -5.38
C ILE A 239 -19.36 -5.57 -4.02
N TYR A 240 -18.85 -6.80 -3.96
CA TYR A 240 -18.21 -7.32 -2.76
C TYR A 240 -17.10 -8.31 -3.11
N LYS A 241 -16.09 -8.36 -2.24
CA LYS A 241 -14.97 -9.29 -2.30
C LYS A 241 -14.51 -9.61 -0.88
N VAL A 242 -14.17 -10.87 -0.62
CA VAL A 242 -13.43 -11.30 0.57
C VAL A 242 -12.20 -12.05 0.08
N PHE A 243 -11.05 -11.78 0.66
CA PHE A 243 -9.79 -12.38 0.23
C PHE A 243 -8.86 -12.71 1.40
N ALA A 244 -8.02 -13.70 1.18
CA ALA A 244 -6.91 -14.04 2.04
C ALA A 244 -5.72 -14.46 1.18
N GLY A 245 -4.53 -13.96 1.49
CA GLY A 245 -3.34 -14.27 0.70
C GLY A 245 -2.04 -14.10 1.47
N VAL A 246 -1.00 -14.70 0.92
CA VAL A 246 0.37 -14.62 1.43
C VAL A 246 1.35 -14.49 0.27
N GLU A 247 2.36 -13.64 0.43
CA GLU A 247 3.51 -13.52 -0.47
C GLU A 247 4.80 -13.68 0.35
N ARG A 248 5.71 -14.52 -0.12
CA ARG A 248 7.09 -14.55 0.33
C ARG A 248 7.94 -13.75 -0.64
N ARG A 249 8.77 -12.83 -0.13
CA ARG A 249 9.71 -12.05 -0.91
C ARG A 249 11.15 -12.26 -0.47
N GLU A 250 12.02 -12.44 -1.45
CA GLU A 250 13.47 -12.42 -1.30
C GLU A 250 13.98 -10.99 -1.54
N VAL A 251 14.38 -10.34 -0.46
CA VAL A 251 14.74 -8.92 -0.36
C VAL A 251 16.26 -8.76 -0.44
N ASP A 252 16.71 -8.03 -1.46
CA ASP A 252 18.11 -7.61 -1.60
C ASP A 252 18.33 -6.16 -1.14
N LYS A 253 17.29 -5.32 -1.26
CA LYS A 253 17.38 -3.92 -0.87
C LYS A 253 16.10 -3.41 -0.21
N ASN A 254 16.28 -2.78 0.94
CA ASN A 254 15.28 -1.95 1.60
C ASN A 254 15.99 -0.75 2.23
N TYR A 255 15.96 0.40 1.57
CA TYR A 255 16.71 1.58 2.02
C TYR A 255 16.18 2.19 3.32
N THR A 256 14.94 1.89 3.73
CA THR A 256 14.44 2.30 5.06
C THR A 256 15.17 1.61 6.21
N LEU A 257 15.82 0.47 5.94
CA LEU A 257 16.58 -0.32 6.90
C LEU A 257 18.11 -0.18 6.69
N GLN A 258 18.53 -0.08 5.43
CA GLN A 258 19.94 -0.03 5.02
C GLN A 258 20.48 1.41 4.83
N GLY A 259 19.65 2.43 5.02
CA GLY A 259 20.08 3.82 4.98
C GLY A 259 20.90 4.20 6.21
N LYS A 260 21.78 5.19 6.07
CA LYS A 260 22.47 5.77 7.22
C LYS A 260 21.58 6.79 7.90
N THR A 261 21.65 6.85 9.22
CA THR A 261 20.98 7.88 10.04
C THR A 261 21.68 9.23 9.95
N LEU A 262 20.95 10.33 10.22
CA LEU A 262 21.46 11.70 10.04
C LEU A 262 22.53 12.12 11.05
N GLN A 263 22.44 11.71 12.32
CA GLN A 263 23.33 12.14 13.40
C GLN A 263 24.30 11.02 13.78
N THR A 264 23.79 9.82 14.05
CA THR A 264 24.60 8.66 14.44
C THR A 264 25.36 8.02 13.28
N LYS A 265 25.03 8.38 12.03
CA LYS A 265 25.74 7.98 10.79
C LYS A 265 25.92 6.46 10.63
N MET A 266 24.95 5.69 11.13
CA MET A 266 25.01 4.23 11.14
C MET A 266 23.85 3.60 10.36
N GLU A 267 24.08 2.39 9.88
CA GLU A 267 22.98 1.46 9.57
C GLU A 267 22.55 0.80 10.88
N THR A 268 21.27 0.90 11.24
CA THR A 268 20.81 0.50 12.58
C THR A 268 20.58 -1.02 12.68
N VAL A 269 20.33 -1.71 11.57
CA VAL A 269 19.92 -3.13 11.55
C VAL A 269 20.55 -3.90 10.40
N ASP A 270 20.53 -5.22 10.50
CA ASP A 270 20.83 -6.15 9.40
C ASP A 270 19.51 -6.72 8.85
N ILE A 271 19.26 -6.57 7.55
CA ILE A 271 18.01 -7.04 6.94
C ILE A 271 17.86 -8.57 6.96
N ASN A 272 16.62 -9.04 7.08
CA ASN A 272 16.26 -10.40 6.73
C ASN A 272 15.99 -10.46 5.23
N LYS A 273 16.60 -11.44 4.56
CA LYS A 273 16.43 -11.61 3.13
C LYS A 273 15.09 -12.23 2.77
N THR A 274 14.50 -13.04 3.63
CA THR A 274 13.20 -13.64 3.37
C THR A 274 12.16 -12.99 4.28
N VAL A 275 11.14 -12.39 3.68
CA VAL A 275 10.04 -11.73 4.39
C VAL A 275 8.72 -12.22 3.83
N ASP A 276 7.80 -12.63 4.70
CA ASP A 276 6.45 -13.02 4.33
C ASP A 276 5.46 -11.89 4.67
N GLU A 277 4.53 -11.61 3.78
CA GLU A 277 3.41 -10.70 4.00
C GLU A 277 2.09 -11.45 3.86
N TYR A 278 1.22 -11.29 4.86
CA TYR A 278 -0.11 -11.88 4.94
C TYR A 278 -1.15 -10.76 4.86
N ARG A 279 -2.20 -10.98 4.06
CA ARG A 279 -3.30 -10.02 3.91
C ARG A 279 -4.63 -10.76 3.94
N VAL A 280 -5.52 -10.35 4.83
CA VAL A 280 -6.91 -10.86 4.92
C VAL A 280 -7.83 -9.66 4.93
N GLY A 281 -8.77 -9.59 4.01
CA GLY A 281 -9.58 -8.39 3.86
C GLY A 281 -10.90 -8.61 3.15
N ALA A 282 -11.68 -7.53 3.13
CA ALA A 282 -12.96 -7.49 2.46
C ALA A 282 -13.23 -6.10 1.87
N THR A 283 -14.00 -6.09 0.80
CA THR A 283 -14.57 -4.91 0.16
C THR A 283 -16.07 -5.09 0.06
N ILE A 284 -16.82 -4.02 0.35
CA ILE A 284 -18.26 -3.94 0.10
C ILE A 284 -18.61 -2.55 -0.41
N GLY A 285 -19.47 -2.48 -1.42
CA GLY A 285 -19.86 -1.22 -2.03
C GLY A 285 -21.13 -1.30 -2.84
N TYR A 286 -21.68 -0.15 -3.15
CA TYR A 286 -22.76 0.03 -4.12
C TYR A 286 -22.44 1.29 -4.93
N SER A 287 -22.52 1.22 -6.26
CA SER A 287 -22.12 2.33 -7.13
C SER A 287 -22.70 3.68 -6.65
N PRO A 288 -21.88 4.73 -6.52
CA PRO A 288 -20.49 4.83 -6.95
C PRO A 288 -19.44 4.63 -5.83
N VAL A 289 -19.76 4.04 -4.68
CA VAL A 289 -18.85 3.99 -3.51
C VAL A 289 -18.63 2.59 -2.94
N ALA A 290 -17.38 2.26 -2.64
CA ALA A 290 -16.97 1.02 -1.97
C ALA A 290 -16.02 1.32 -0.80
N PHE A 291 -16.12 0.48 0.23
CA PHE A 291 -15.27 0.51 1.41
C PHE A 291 -14.49 -0.80 1.51
N SER A 292 -13.19 -0.71 1.77
CA SER A 292 -12.32 -1.86 1.93
C SER A 292 -11.59 -1.82 3.27
N LEU A 293 -11.38 -2.99 3.86
CA LEU A 293 -10.50 -3.19 5.01
C LEU A 293 -9.58 -4.37 4.73
N SER A 294 -8.30 -4.20 4.98
CA SER A 294 -7.31 -5.29 4.96
C SER A 294 -6.56 -5.33 6.28
N LEU A 295 -6.54 -6.52 6.89
CA LEU A 295 -5.76 -6.88 8.06
C LEU A 295 -4.45 -7.51 7.59
N ASN A 296 -3.33 -6.86 7.87
CA ASN A 296 -2.04 -7.20 7.30
C ASN A 296 -1.04 -7.61 8.38
N LYS A 297 -0.14 -8.54 8.05
CA LYS A 297 1.05 -8.87 8.85
C LYS A 297 2.25 -8.98 7.94
N VAL A 298 3.39 -8.42 8.34
CA VAL A 298 4.69 -8.62 7.69
C VAL A 298 5.61 -9.28 8.71
N THR A 299 6.30 -10.35 8.31
CA THR A 299 7.28 -10.98 9.20
C THR A 299 8.49 -10.10 9.41
N SER A 300 9.26 -10.38 10.46
CA SER A 300 10.47 -9.62 10.80
C SER A 300 11.34 -9.27 9.57
N GLU A 301 11.48 -7.97 9.28
CA GLU A 301 12.28 -7.46 8.14
C GLU A 301 13.78 -7.37 8.44
N PHE A 302 14.19 -7.58 9.69
CA PHE A 302 15.59 -7.48 10.13
C PHE A 302 15.88 -8.38 11.33
N ARG A 303 17.13 -8.80 11.50
CA ARG A 303 17.52 -9.90 12.42
C ARG A 303 17.08 -9.71 13.88
N THR A 304 17.05 -8.47 14.36
CA THR A 304 16.70 -8.11 15.74
C THR A 304 15.26 -7.60 15.88
N GLY A 305 14.50 -7.62 14.79
CA GLY A 305 13.08 -7.27 14.77
C GLY A 305 12.19 -8.49 14.97
N ASP A 306 10.89 -8.25 15.05
CA ASP A 306 9.85 -9.28 15.05
C ASP A 306 8.79 -8.93 13.99
N ASP A 307 7.86 -9.85 13.77
CA ASP A 307 6.66 -9.62 12.97
C ASP A 307 5.90 -8.38 13.46
N TYR A 308 5.29 -7.65 12.54
CA TYR A 308 4.40 -6.54 12.85
C TYR A 308 3.09 -6.64 12.05
N SER A 309 2.00 -6.14 12.63
CA SER A 309 0.69 -6.14 12.00
C SER A 309 0.11 -4.73 11.92
N TYR A 310 -0.65 -4.45 10.87
CA TYR A 310 -1.27 -3.16 10.62
C TYR A 310 -2.54 -3.35 9.80
N ILE A 311 -3.36 -2.31 9.69
CA ILE A 311 -4.51 -2.29 8.78
C ILE A 311 -4.31 -1.27 7.67
N ASN A 312 -5.03 -1.44 6.56
CA ASN A 312 -5.40 -0.32 5.72
C ASN A 312 -6.91 -0.30 5.48
N GLY A 313 -7.49 0.90 5.58
CA GLY A 313 -8.88 1.17 5.28
C GLY A 313 -8.98 2.09 4.07
N ASP A 314 -9.85 1.73 3.12
CA ASP A 314 -9.94 2.41 1.84
C ASP A 314 -11.37 2.89 1.57
N ILE A 315 -11.50 4.09 1.01
CA ILE A 315 -12.73 4.61 0.40
C ILE A 315 -12.45 4.73 -1.09
N THR A 316 -13.28 4.08 -1.90
CA THR A 316 -13.11 4.04 -3.36
C THR A 316 -14.39 4.51 -4.03
N PHE A 317 -14.27 5.55 -4.86
CA PHE A 317 -15.32 5.95 -5.78
C PHE A 317 -15.10 5.23 -7.10
N PHE A 318 -16.07 4.44 -7.56
CA PHE A 318 -16.02 3.69 -8.81
C PHE A 318 -17.22 4.06 -9.68
N PHE A 319 -16.98 4.43 -10.93
CA PHE A 319 -17.96 5.05 -11.82
C PHE A 319 -17.64 4.81 -13.29
#